data_AF-A0A9E5EA57-F1
#
_entry.id   AF-A0A9E5EA57-F1
#
_cell.length_a   1.000
_cell.length_b   1.000
_cell.length_c   1.000
_cell.angle_alpha   90.00
_cell.angle_beta   90.00
_cell.angle_gamma   90.00
#
_symmetry.space_group_name_H-M   'P 1'
#
loop_
_entity.id
_entity.type
_entity.pdbx_description
1 polymer ?
#
loop_
_entity_poly.entity_id
_entity_poly.type
_entity_poly.pdbx_seq_one_letter_code
_entity_poly.pdbx_strand_id
1 'polypeptide(L)'
;GLSPLANDWIDIEPLAAVSGIHPKARALDDWLQFFGIECSVRHQAAADTLATCELILCLWDSIRKEAKSLAELKNLAKAGVWIPRA
;
A
#
# COMPACT_ATOMS: atom_id res chain seq x y z
N GLY A 1 19.16 -23.22 1.90
CA GLY A 1 18.12 -22.20 1.69
C GLY A 1 18.77 -20.95 1.13
N LEU A 2 18.04 -20.15 0.36
CA LEU A 2 18.53 -18.85 -0.10
C LEU A 2 18.69 -17.91 1.10
N SER A 3 19.74 -17.09 1.09
CA SER A 3 19.88 -16.01 2.07
C SER A 3 18.74 -14.99 1.91
N PRO A 4 18.26 -14.38 3.00
CA PRO A 4 17.29 -13.30 2.91
C PRO A 4 17.80 -12.18 2.02
N LEU A 5 16.92 -11.62 1.19
CA LEU A 5 17.26 -10.46 0.39
C LEU A 5 17.47 -9.24 1.30
N ALA A 6 18.52 -8.47 1.06
CA ALA A 6 18.86 -7.27 1.84
C ALA A 6 18.13 -6.00 1.37
N ASN A 7 17.07 -6.16 0.55
CA ASN A 7 16.36 -5.04 -0.05
C ASN A 7 15.53 -4.33 1.01
N ASP A 8 15.51 -3.00 0.97
CA ASP A 8 14.50 -2.23 1.67
C ASP A 8 13.12 -2.48 1.05
N TRP A 9 12.12 -2.64 1.91
CA TRP A 9 10.73 -2.84 1.52
C TRP A 9 9.78 -1.97 2.37
N ILE A 10 8.59 -1.76 1.82
CA ILE A 10 7.51 -0.98 2.43
C ILE A 10 6.21 -1.74 2.21
N ASP A 11 5.38 -1.79 3.24
CA ASP A 11 3.99 -2.24 3.13
C ASP A 11 3.12 -1.10 2.57
N ILE A 12 2.32 -1.41 1.56
CA ILE A 12 1.51 -0.44 0.83
C ILE A 12 0.17 -0.17 1.54
N GLU A 13 -0.38 -1.15 2.24
CA GLU A 13 -1.67 -0.98 2.93
C GLU A 13 -1.63 0.19 3.95
N PRO A 14 -0.58 0.31 4.80
CA PRO A 14 -0.51 1.43 5.74
C PRO A 14 -0.33 2.79 5.06
N LEU A 15 0.27 2.85 3.87
CA LEU A 15 0.36 4.09 3.09
C LEU A 15 -1.02 4.51 2.57
N ALA A 16 -1.84 3.54 2.15
CA ALA A 16 -3.22 3.80 1.74
C ALA A 16 -4.05 4.35 2.91
N ALA A 17 -3.91 3.77 4.10
CA ALA A 17 -4.59 4.22 5.32
C ALA A 17 -4.29 5.69 5.67
N VAL A 18 -3.05 6.15 5.47
CA VAL A 18 -2.65 7.53 5.77
C VAL A 18 -3.22 8.54 4.77
N SER A 19 -3.59 8.12 3.56
CA SER A 19 -4.16 9.03 2.55
C SER A 19 -5.48 9.70 2.99
N GLY A 20 -6.19 9.12 3.96
CA GLY A 20 -7.49 9.63 4.42
C GLY A 20 -8.62 9.49 3.38
N ILE A 21 -8.37 8.85 2.24
CA ILE A 21 -9.31 8.75 1.11
C ILE A 21 -10.46 7.78 1.41
N HIS A 22 -10.20 6.68 2.12
CA HIS A 22 -11.21 5.67 2.43
C HIS A 22 -11.11 5.17 3.89
N PRO A 23 -11.78 5.83 4.86
CA PRO A 23 -11.61 5.57 6.29
C PRO A 23 -12.15 4.20 6.75
N LYS A 24 -12.86 3.46 5.90
CA LYS A 24 -13.42 2.13 6.22
C LYS A 24 -12.63 0.96 5.65
N ALA A 25 -11.65 1.20 4.79
CA ALA A 25 -10.82 0.12 4.24
C ALA A 25 -9.84 -0.35 5.31
N ARG A 26 -9.74 -1.66 5.50
CA ARG A 26 -8.95 -2.31 6.55
C ARG A 26 -7.93 -3.31 6.00
N ALA A 27 -8.15 -3.79 4.79
CA ALA A 27 -7.27 -4.71 4.08
C ALA A 27 -6.97 -4.19 2.67
N LEU A 28 -5.91 -4.74 2.06
CA LEU A 28 -5.54 -4.44 0.68
C LEU A 28 -6.74 -4.62 -0.28
N ASP A 29 -7.51 -5.69 -0.11
CA ASP A 29 -8.70 -5.99 -0.92
C ASP A 29 -9.75 -4.87 -0.86
N ASP A 30 -9.94 -4.21 0.29
CA ASP A 30 -10.90 -3.11 0.42
C ASP A 30 -10.46 -1.89 -0.41
N TRP A 31 -9.15 -1.63 -0.47
CA TRP A 31 -8.57 -0.56 -1.27
C TRP A 31 -8.64 -0.85 -2.76
N LEU A 32 -8.33 -2.09 -3.15
CA LEU A 32 -8.48 -2.53 -4.55
C LEU A 32 -9.94 -2.39 -4.99
N GLN A 33 -10.89 -2.83 -4.16
CA GLN A 33 -12.32 -2.66 -4.44
C GLN A 33 -12.73 -1.19 -4.52
N PHE A 34 -12.25 -0.33 -3.61
CA PHE A 34 -12.57 1.09 -3.60
C PHE A 34 -12.13 1.80 -4.90
N PHE A 35 -10.94 1.48 -5.40
CA PHE A 35 -10.43 2.05 -6.67
C PHE A 35 -10.89 1.28 -7.92
N GLY A 36 -11.65 0.19 -7.77
CA GLY A 36 -12.10 -0.64 -8.90
C GLY A 36 -10.96 -1.39 -9.59
N ILE A 37 -9.89 -1.72 -8.87
CA ILE A 37 -8.72 -2.47 -9.37
C ILE A 37 -9.02 -3.96 -9.27
N GLU A 38 -8.89 -4.67 -10.39
CA GLU A 38 -9.15 -6.10 -10.48
C GLU A 38 -7.83 -6.91 -10.48
N CYS A 39 -7.69 -7.85 -9.55
CA CYS A 39 -6.60 -8.82 -9.60
C CYS A 39 -6.95 -9.93 -10.61
N SER A 40 -6.31 -9.90 -11.79
CA SER A 40 -6.56 -10.81 -12.91
C SER A 40 -6.54 -12.30 -12.55
N VAL A 41 -5.67 -12.71 -11.61
CA VAL A 41 -5.63 -14.06 -11.05
C VAL A 41 -5.36 -13.97 -9.55
N ARG A 42 -6.39 -14.14 -8.73
CA ARG A 42 -6.24 -14.11 -7.26
C ARG A 42 -5.27 -15.18 -6.78
N HIS A 43 -4.46 -14.83 -5.78
CA HIS A 43 -3.45 -15.69 -5.17
C HIS A 43 -2.27 -16.06 -6.09
N GLN A 44 -2.14 -15.39 -7.23
CA GLN A 44 -0.92 -15.42 -8.03
C GLN A 44 -0.05 -14.21 -7.66
N ALA A 45 1.15 -14.47 -7.14
CA ALA A 45 2.05 -13.41 -6.66
C ALA A 45 2.29 -12.28 -7.68
N ALA A 46 2.42 -12.62 -8.97
CA ALA A 46 2.62 -11.61 -10.02
C ALA A 46 1.38 -10.73 -10.25
N ALA A 47 0.18 -11.33 -10.26
CA ALA A 47 -1.07 -10.57 -10.42
C ALA A 47 -1.34 -9.70 -9.19
N ASP A 48 -1.12 -10.23 -7.99
CA ASP A 48 -1.24 -9.48 -6.74
C ASP A 48 -0.23 -8.31 -6.69
N THR A 49 0.98 -8.51 -7.21
CA THR A 49 2.00 -7.44 -7.32
C THR A 49 1.55 -6.34 -8.29
N LEU A 50 0.98 -6.70 -9.44
CA LEU A 50 0.48 -5.73 -10.40
C LEU A 50 -0.66 -4.89 -9.82
N ALA A 51 -1.66 -5.53 -9.22
CA ALA A 51 -2.78 -4.83 -8.56
C ALA A 51 -2.29 -3.90 -7.45
N THR A 52 -1.27 -4.33 -6.68
CA THR A 52 -0.63 -3.48 -5.66
C THR A 52 0.08 -2.28 -6.29
N CYS A 53 0.77 -2.45 -7.42
CA CYS A 53 1.39 -1.34 -8.15
C CYS A 53 0.36 -0.33 -8.68
N GLU A 54 -0.77 -0.80 -9.21
CA GLU A 54 -1.88 0.06 -9.64
C GLU A 54 -2.44 0.88 -8.48
N LEU A 55 -2.60 0.26 -7.31
CA LEU A 55 -3.02 0.96 -6.10
C LEU A 55 -2.04 2.07 -5.71
N ILE A 56 -0.72 1.82 -5.77
CA ILE A 56 0.30 2.85 -5.50
C ILE A 56 0.12 4.04 -6.44
N LEU A 57 -0.14 3.80 -7.74
CA LEU A 57 -0.34 4.87 -8.72
C LEU A 57 -1.57 5.73 -8.39
N CYS A 58 -2.68 5.11 -7.95
CA CYS A 58 -3.87 5.83 -7.48
C CYS A 58 -3.59 6.70 -6.25
N LEU A 59 -2.76 6.21 -5.33
CA LEU A 59 -2.42 6.91 -4.08
C LEU A 59 -1.31 7.95 -4.26
N TRP A 60 -0.58 7.91 -5.39
CA TRP A 60 0.69 8.62 -5.58
C TRP A 60 0.57 10.12 -5.38
N ASP A 61 -0.51 10.73 -5.86
CA ASP A 61 -0.73 12.18 -5.73
C ASP A 61 -0.91 12.63 -4.27
N SER A 62 -1.42 11.75 -3.40
CA SER A 62 -1.51 12.00 -1.96
C SER A 62 -0.15 11.80 -1.31
N ILE A 63 0.50 10.66 -1.59
CA ILE A 63 1.72 10.23 -0.91
C ILE A 63 2.92 11.14 -1.26
N ARG A 64 3.08 11.53 -2.52
CA ARG A 64 4.25 12.30 -2.99
C ARG A 64 4.37 13.70 -2.39
N LYS A 65 3.28 14.21 -1.79
CA LYS A 65 3.26 15.49 -1.09
C LYS A 65 3.86 15.36 0.31
N GLU A 66 3.76 14.18 0.92
CA GLU A 66 4.16 13.91 2.29
C GLU A 66 5.51 13.21 2.41
N ALA A 67 5.93 12.47 1.37
CA ALA A 67 7.21 11.77 1.34
C ALA A 67 7.91 11.91 -0.01
N LYS A 68 9.21 12.23 0.03
CA LYS A 68 10.10 12.37 -1.15
C LYS A 68 11.20 11.30 -1.20
N SER A 69 11.29 10.45 -0.18
CA SER A 69 12.27 9.37 -0.09
C SER A 69 11.65 8.07 0.42
N LEU A 70 12.31 6.93 0.14
CA LEU A 70 11.89 5.62 0.64
C LEU A 70 11.87 5.59 2.18
N ALA A 71 12.83 6.27 2.82
CA ALA A 71 12.88 6.40 4.28
C ALA A 71 11.66 7.16 4.84
N GLU A 72 11.26 8.25 4.19
CA GLU A 72 10.06 9.01 4.57
C GLU A 72 8.79 8.20 4.36
N LEU A 73 8.68 7.45 3.25
CA LEU A 73 7.56 6.53 3.01
C LEU A 73 7.45 5.47 4.11
N LYS A 74 8.58 4.90 4.56
CA LYS A 74 8.58 3.94 5.69
C LYS A 74 8.07 4.57 6.97
N ASN A 75 8.42 5.83 7.23
CA ASN A 75 7.96 6.55 8.41
C ASN A 75 6.47 6.87 8.32
N LEU A 76 5.98 7.25 7.14
CA LEU A 76 4.57 7.48 6.87
C LEU A 76 3.75 6.20 7.08
N ALA A 77 4.19 5.08 6.50
CA ALA A 77 3.56 3.77 6.69
C ALA A 77 3.47 3.38 8.17
N LYS A 78 4.54 3.61 8.96
CA LYS A 78 4.54 3.37 10.40
C LYS A 78 3.52 4.24 11.14
N ALA A 79 3.26 5.46 10.70
CA ALA A 79 2.23 6.32 11.28
C ALA A 79 0.82 5.76 11.02
N GLY A 80 0.58 5.19 9.83
CA GLY A 80 -0.67 4.54 9.46
C GLY A 80 -1.05 3.34 10.33
N VAL A 81 -0.05 2.61 10.83
CA VAL A 81 -0.27 1.46 11.73
C VAL A 81 -1.01 1.82 13.01
N TRP A 82 -0.90 3.07 13.48
CA TRP A 82 -1.49 3.53 14.75
C TRP A 82 -2.86 4.20 14.61
N ILE A 83 -3.41 4.31 13.39
CA ILE A 83 -4.72 4.92 13.17
C ILE A 83 -5.80 3.95 13.70
N PRO A 84 -6.57 4.33 14.75
CA PRO A 84 -7.59 3.45 15.32
C PRO A 84 -8.66 3.12 14.28
N ARG A 85 -8.84 1.82 14.01
CA ARG A 85 -9.85 1.31 13.07
C ARG A 85 -11.18 1.15 13.82
N ALA A 86 -12.05 2.17 13.75
CA ALA A 86 -13.41 2.11 14.29
C ALA A 86 -14.33 1.20 13.45
#